data_AF-A0AAV5I293-F1
#
_entry.id   AF-A0AAV5I293-F1
#
_cell.length_a   1.000
_cell.length_b   1.000
_cell.length_c   1.000
_cell.angle_alpha   90.00
_cell.angle_beta   90.00
_cell.angle_gamma   90.00
#
_symmetry.space_group_name_H-M   'P 1'
#
loop_
_entity.id
_entity.type
_entity.pdbx_description
1 polymer ?
#
loop_
_entity_poly.entity_id
_entity_poly.type
_entity_poly.pdbx_seq_one_letter_code
_entity_poly.pdbx_strand_id
1 'polypeptide(L)' 'MVADLRNQNQLLSKMAIGDGHGENSPYFDGWKAHDEYPYHPIKRPDGVIQMGLAENQVNFASLRHKQYGICLH' A
#
# COMPACT_ATOMS: atom_id res chain seq x y z
N MET A 1 21.40 34.18 -26.18
CA MET A 1 21.23 33.21 -25.09
C MET A 1 20.00 32.38 -25.39
N VAL A 2 20.16 31.23 -26.06
CA VAL A 2 19.06 30.28 -26.25
C VAL A 2 19.28 29.20 -25.21
N ALA A 3 18.51 29.25 -24.13
CA ALA A 3 18.51 28.21 -23.12
C ALA A 3 17.96 26.92 -23.74
N ASP A 4 18.74 25.86 -23.62
CA ASP A 4 18.47 24.53 -24.13
C ASP A 4 17.19 23.95 -23.49
N LEU A 5 16.10 23.89 -24.25
CA LEU A 5 14.81 23.33 -23.84
C LEU A 5 14.81 21.79 -23.75
N ARG A 6 15.94 21.11 -23.93
CA ARG A 6 16.00 19.64 -24.03
C ARG A 6 16.08 18.91 -22.69
N ASN A 7 16.28 19.61 -21.57
CA ASN A 7 16.60 18.96 -20.29
C ASN A 7 15.48 19.00 -19.24
N GLN A 8 14.23 19.20 -19.65
CA GLN A 8 13.06 19.21 -18.75
C GLN A 8 12.39 17.83 -18.62
N ASN A 9 12.76 16.84 -19.45
CA ASN A 9 12.04 15.55 -19.57
C ASN A 9 12.64 14.37 -18.77
N GLN A 10 13.59 14.62 -17.86
CA GLN A 10 14.17 13.58 -17.00
C GLN A 10 14.28 14.08 -15.55
N LEU A 11 13.16 14.57 -14.97
CA LEU A 11 13.08 14.87 -13.53
C LEU A 11 13.11 13.61 -12.65
N LEU A 12 12.90 12.42 -13.24
CA LEU A 12 12.83 11.14 -12.55
C LEU A 12 13.93 10.20 -13.05
N SER A 13 14.49 9.41 -12.14
CA SER A 13 15.52 8.41 -12.47
C SER A 13 14.92 7.26 -13.29
N LYS A 14 15.76 6.53 -14.05
CA LYS A 14 15.33 5.32 -14.78
C LYS A 14 14.71 4.26 -13.85
N MET A 15 15.10 4.23 -12.58
CA MET A 15 14.48 3.36 -11.57
C MET A 15 13.07 3.82 -11.18
N ALA A 16 12.81 5.13 -11.14
CA ALA A 16 11.51 5.68 -10.82
C ALA A 16 10.50 5.57 -11.98
N ILE A 17 10.98 5.47 -13.23
CA ILE A 17 10.14 5.29 -14.43
C ILE A 17 10.04 3.80 -14.84
N GLY A 18 10.88 2.94 -14.25
CA GLY A 18 10.93 1.52 -14.59
C GLY A 18 9.81 0.71 -13.93
N ASP A 19 9.46 -0.42 -14.55
CA ASP A 19 8.43 -1.37 -14.10
C ASP A 19 8.92 -2.26 -12.93
N GLY A 20 9.74 -1.69 -12.04
CA GLY A 20 10.45 -2.42 -10.98
C GLY A 20 9.55 -2.96 -9.88
N HIS A 21 8.30 -2.50 -9.81
CA HIS A 21 7.29 -3.03 -8.89
C HIS A 21 6.63 -4.31 -9.41
N GLY A 22 6.83 -4.66 -10.68
CA GLY A 22 6.30 -5.90 -11.24
C GLY A 22 4.79 -6.01 -11.15
N GLU A 23 4.05 -4.89 -11.16
CA GLU A 23 2.59 -4.83 -11.02
C GLU A 23 1.85 -5.64 -12.11
N ASN A 24 2.55 -5.85 -13.24
CA ASN A 24 2.14 -6.68 -14.38
C ASN A 24 2.38 -8.19 -14.17
N SER A 25 3.00 -8.59 -13.05
CA SER A 25 3.26 -9.98 -12.72
C SER A 25 2.02 -10.63 -12.09
N PRO A 26 1.69 -11.89 -12.46
CA PRO A 26 0.53 -12.60 -11.92
C PRO A 26 0.59 -12.82 -10.40
N TYR A 27 1.77 -12.66 -9.79
CA TYR A 27 1.92 -12.70 -8.33
C TYR A 27 1.20 -11.55 -7.60
N PHE A 28 0.92 -10.43 -8.29
CA PHE A 28 0.19 -9.29 -7.72
C PHE A 28 -1.33 -9.36 -7.93
N ASP A 29 -1.83 -10.33 -8.70
CA ASP A 29 -3.26 -10.41 -9.02
C ASP A 29 -4.12 -10.66 -7.78
N GLY A 30 -3.63 -11.45 -6.82
CA GLY A 30 -4.32 -11.65 -5.54
C GLY A 30 -4.41 -10.38 -4.68
N TRP A 31 -3.38 -9.53 -4.75
CA TRP A 31 -3.37 -8.26 -4.02
C TRP A 31 -4.32 -7.22 -4.67
N LYS A 32 -4.32 -7.13 -6.01
CA LYS A 32 -5.28 -6.30 -6.77
C LYS A 32 -6.73 -6.74 -6.53
N ALA A 33 -7.00 -8.05 -6.53
CA ALA A 33 -8.34 -8.58 -6.25
C ALA A 33 -8.83 -8.24 -4.83
N HIS A 34 -7.94 -8.21 -3.84
CA HIS A 34 -8.28 -7.76 -2.49
C HIS A 34 -8.55 -6.25 -2.42
N ASP A 35 -7.78 -5.43 -3.15
CA ASP A 35 -7.99 -3.97 -3.20
C ASP A 35 -9.31 -3.60 -3.88
N GLU A 36 -9.66 -4.27 -4.98
CA GLU A 36 -10.90 -4.03 -5.73
C GLU A 36 -12.15 -4.55 -5.00
N TYR A 37 -12.06 -5.73 -4.37
CA TYR A 37 -13.21 -6.40 -3.77
C TYR A 37 -12.90 -7.01 -2.40
N PRO A 38 -12.63 -6.17 -1.38
CA PRO A 38 -12.30 -6.65 -0.04
C PRO A 38 -13.52 -7.28 0.66
N TYR A 39 -13.28 -8.33 1.43
CA TYR A 39 -14.29 -8.95 2.28
C TYR A 39 -14.85 -7.95 3.30
N HIS A 40 -16.18 -7.88 3.41
CA HIS A 40 -16.87 -7.16 4.47
C HIS A 40 -18.06 -7.99 4.97
N PRO A 41 -18.16 -8.29 6.29
CA PRO A 41 -19.16 -9.23 6.82
C PRO A 41 -20.62 -8.97 6.42
N ILE A 42 -21.03 -7.69 6.37
CA ILE A 42 -22.40 -7.30 6.00
C ILE A 42 -22.51 -6.85 4.54
N LYS A 43 -21.58 -6.02 4.05
CA LYS A 43 -21.69 -5.35 2.74
C LYS A 43 -21.19 -6.20 1.57
N ARG A 44 -20.21 -7.08 1.81
CA ARG A 44 -19.51 -7.89 0.79
C ARG A 44 -19.01 -9.19 1.41
N PRO A 45 -19.91 -10.10 1.82
CA PRO A 45 -19.52 -11.37 2.43
C PRO A 45 -18.76 -12.29 1.44
N ASP A 46 -18.91 -12.07 0.14
CA ASP A 46 -18.19 -12.83 -0.89
C ASP A 46 -16.88 -12.15 -1.32
N GLY A 47 -16.43 -11.11 -0.60
CA GLY A 47 -15.20 -10.41 -0.90
C GLY A 47 -13.94 -11.22 -0.57
N VAL A 48 -12.81 -10.82 -1.13
CA VAL A 48 -11.51 -11.47 -0.94
C VAL A 48 -10.99 -11.19 0.47
N ILE A 49 -10.66 -12.25 1.20
CA ILE A 49 -10.07 -12.17 2.54
C ILE A 49 -8.54 -12.08 2.42
N GLN A 50 -7.93 -11.07 3.03
CA GLN A 50 -6.47 -10.88 3.00
C GLN A 50 -5.78 -11.89 3.91
N MET A 51 -5.21 -12.94 3.31
CA MET A 51 -4.39 -13.94 4.00
C MET A 51 -2.91 -13.87 3.63
N GLY A 52 -2.52 -12.98 2.71
CA GLY A 52 -1.16 -12.88 2.17
C GLY A 52 -0.23 -11.90 2.90
N LEU A 53 -0.74 -11.10 3.84
CA LEU A 53 0.08 -10.16 4.62
C LEU A 53 0.50 -10.80 5.95
N ALA A 54 1.79 -10.72 6.28
CA ALA A 54 2.33 -11.19 7.55
C ALA A 54 2.16 -10.14 8.67
N GLU A 55 0.95 -9.61 8.83
CA GLU A 55 0.62 -8.59 9.83
C GLU A 55 0.13 -9.22 11.14
N ASN A 56 0.70 -8.79 12.27
CA ASN A 56 0.24 -9.21 13.60
C ASN A 56 -0.78 -8.21 14.16
N GLN A 57 -2.07 -8.48 13.97
CA GLN A 57 -3.14 -7.60 14.44
C GLN A 57 -3.55 -7.81 15.91
N VAL A 58 -3.04 -8.82 16.59
CA VAL A 58 -3.53 -9.25 17.92
C VAL A 58 -3.20 -8.25 19.03
N ASN A 59 -2.06 -7.55 18.93
CA ASN A 59 -1.55 -6.72 20.03
C ASN A 59 -1.88 -5.23 19.93
N PHE A 60 -2.60 -4.79 18.89
CA PHE A 60 -2.91 -3.36 18.70
C PHE A 60 -3.80 -2.78 19.81
N ALA A 61 -4.68 -3.58 20.41
CA ALA A 61 -5.53 -3.12 21.51
C ALA A 61 -4.71 -2.74 22.77
N SER A 62 -3.68 -3.54 23.10
CA SER A 62 -2.85 -3.32 24.29
C SER A 62 -1.91 -2.12 24.15
N LEU A 63 -1.38 -1.88 22.94
CA LEU A 63 -0.45 -0.79 22.66
C LEU A 63 -1.15 0.58 22.62
N ARG A 64 -2.39 0.65 22.12
CA ARG A 64 -3.17 1.91 22.12
C ARG A 64 -3.48 2.40 23.54
N HIS A 65 -3.77 1.50 24.48
CA HIS A 65 -4.00 1.89 25.88
C HIS A 65 -2.76 2.48 26.58
N LYS A 66 -1.55 2.06 26.20
CA LYS A 66 -0.31 2.64 26.74
C LYS A 66 0.02 4.02 26.16
N GLN A 67 -0.44 4.32 24.93
CA GLN A 67 -0.15 5.61 24.30
C GLN A 67 -1.11 6.73 24.75
N TYR A 68 -2.36 6.40 25.10
CA TYR A 68 -3.30 7.38 25.71
C TYR A 68 -3.05 7.61 27.21
N GLY A 69 -2.18 6.84 27.87
CA GLY A 69 -1.85 6.97 29.30
C GLY A 69 -0.70 7.91 29.63
N ILE A 70 -0.06 8.57 28.64
CA ILE A 70 1.08 9.47 28.84
C ILE A 70 0.78 10.93 28.44
N CYS A 71 -0.48 11.24 28.09
CA CYS A 71 -0.90 12.59 27.69
C CYS A 71 -1.95 13.19 28.66
N LEU A 72 -2.15 12.58 29.83
CA LEU A 72 -3.00 13.11 30.90
C LEU A 72 -2.29 12.91 32.25
N HIS A 73 -1.26 13.71 32.50
CA HIS A 73 -0.90 14.32 33.79
C HIS A 73 0.20 15.35 33.55
#